data_AF-A0A932VBD2-F1
#
_entry.id   AF-A0A932VBD2-F1
#
_cell.length_a   1.000
_cell.length_b   1.000
_cell.length_c   1.000
_cell.angle_alpha   90.00
_cell.angle_beta   90.00
_cell.angle_gamma   90.00
#
_symmetry.space_group_name_H-M   'P 1'
#
loop_
_entity.id
_entity.type
_entity.pdbx_description
1 polymer ?
#
loop_
_entity_poly.entity_id
_entity_poly.type
_entity_poly.pdbx_seq_one_letter_code
_entity_poly.pdbx_strand_id
1 'polypeptide(L)'
;NLSKDDISVVADLSLVEVMMARIVQVYPSFYFGAPHLFYGVYYASRPPMFGGSPNEAKKHFEEAAKVTNGRSLMVYALEAQFLSVQTMDQSLFDEMISKVNQGNIDALPEQRLANALAKERVKFLKDNQQHYFN
;
A
#
# COMPACT_ATOMS: atom_id res chain seq x y z
N ASN A 1 12.96 -4.00 -10.96
CA ASN A 1 13.16 -5.27 -11.69
C ASN A 1 12.18 -6.32 -11.19
N LEU A 2 10.94 -6.28 -11.69
CA LEU A 2 10.03 -7.44 -11.62
C LEU A 2 10.20 -8.18 -12.95
N SER A 3 10.71 -9.41 -12.89
CA SER A 3 10.66 -10.35 -14.00
C SER A 3 9.19 -10.72 -14.21
N LYS A 4 8.58 -10.19 -15.28
CA LYS A 4 7.18 -10.45 -15.62
C LYS A 4 6.99 -11.76 -16.41
N ASP A 5 8.09 -12.45 -16.75
CA ASP A 5 8.09 -13.54 -17.74
C ASP A 5 8.36 -14.93 -17.15
N ASP A 6 8.44 -15.06 -15.82
CA ASP A 6 8.65 -16.35 -15.16
C ASP A 6 7.32 -16.95 -14.67
N ILE A 7 6.90 -18.05 -15.29
CA ILE A 7 5.65 -18.76 -14.98
C ILE A 7 5.63 -19.25 -13.52
N SER A 8 6.81 -19.50 -12.92
CA SER A 8 6.90 -19.88 -11.50
C SER A 8 6.45 -18.77 -10.54
N VAL A 9 6.67 -17.50 -10.91
CA VAL A 9 6.27 -16.32 -10.12
C VAL A 9 4.74 -16.19 -10.04
N VAL A 10 4.03 -16.64 -11.08
CA VAL A 10 2.55 -16.64 -11.09
C VAL A 10 2.01 -17.67 -10.09
N ALA A 11 2.60 -18.86 -10.04
CA ALA A 11 2.18 -19.93 -9.11
C ALA A 11 2.44 -19.55 -7.65
N ASP A 12 3.59 -18.95 -7.34
CA ASP A 12 3.93 -18.48 -5.99
C ASP A 12 2.98 -17.38 -5.51
N LEU A 13 2.61 -16.46 -6.42
CA LEU A 13 1.72 -15.36 -6.10
C LEU A 13 0.30 -15.83 -5.76
N SER A 14 -0.20 -16.87 -6.44
CA SER A 14 -1.47 -17.51 -6.11
C SER A 14 -1.45 -18.14 -4.72
N LEU A 15 -0.34 -18.75 -4.31
CA LEU A 15 -0.22 -19.32 -2.95
C LEU A 15 -0.23 -18.23 -1.88
N VAL A 16 0.52 -17.13 -2.10
CA VAL A 16 0.54 -15.99 -1.18
C VAL A 16 -0.84 -15.36 -1.04
N GLU A 17 -1.59 -15.23 -2.14
CA GLU A 17 -2.97 -14.75 -2.10
C GLU A 17 -3.87 -15.64 -1.23
N VAL A 18 -3.80 -16.96 -1.38
CA VAL A 18 -4.58 -17.89 -0.54
C VAL A 18 -4.23 -17.76 0.94
N MET A 19 -2.94 -17.63 1.26
CA MET A 19 -2.49 -17.42 2.64
C MET A 19 -2.99 -16.09 3.20
N MET A 20 -2.86 -14.99 2.45
CA MET A 20 -3.32 -13.67 2.87
C MET A 20 -4.84 -13.62 3.05
N ALA A 21 -5.60 -14.24 2.15
CA ALA A 21 -7.05 -14.37 2.28
C ALA A 21 -7.43 -15.07 3.59
N ARG A 22 -6.71 -16.15 3.93
CA ARG A 22 -6.94 -16.86 5.19
C ARG A 22 -6.62 -16.00 6.40
N ILE A 23 -5.55 -15.21 6.36
CA ILE A 23 -5.20 -14.30 7.46
C ILE A 23 -6.27 -13.21 7.61
N VAL A 24 -6.76 -12.60 6.53
CA VAL A 24 -7.85 -11.61 6.58
C VAL A 24 -9.10 -12.18 7.26
N GLN A 25 -9.44 -13.44 6.99
CA GLN A 25 -10.61 -14.09 7.60
C GLN A 25 -10.44 -14.40 9.10
N VAL A 26 -9.23 -14.80 9.52
CA VAL A 26 -9.00 -15.31 10.88
C VAL A 26 -8.44 -14.25 11.82
N TYR A 27 -7.56 -13.38 11.32
CA TYR A 27 -6.92 -12.32 12.10
C TYR A 27 -6.62 -11.09 11.23
N PRO A 28 -7.64 -10.30 10.86
CA PRO A 28 -7.48 -9.18 9.93
C PRO A 28 -6.52 -8.10 10.41
N SER A 29 -6.39 -7.90 11.72
CA SER A 29 -5.45 -6.94 12.32
C SER A 29 -4.04 -7.48 12.53
N PHE A 30 -3.74 -8.69 12.05
CA PHE A 30 -2.41 -9.29 12.16
C PHE A 30 -1.31 -8.33 11.67
N TYR A 31 -0.24 -8.24 12.46
CA TYR A 31 0.93 -7.41 12.17
C TYR A 31 0.54 -6.00 11.69
N PHE A 32 -0.22 -5.27 12.50
CA PHE A 32 -0.62 -3.89 12.24
C PHE A 32 -1.47 -3.73 10.96
N GLY A 33 -2.25 -4.75 10.59
CA GLY A 33 -3.11 -4.72 9.40
C GLY A 33 -2.38 -5.06 8.10
N ALA A 34 -1.22 -5.72 8.18
CA ALA A 34 -0.43 -6.12 7.01
C ALA A 34 -1.19 -6.93 5.95
N PRO A 35 -2.14 -7.83 6.28
CA PRO A 35 -2.93 -8.52 5.25
C PRO A 35 -3.78 -7.56 4.41
N HIS A 36 -4.35 -6.53 5.04
CA HIS A 36 -5.05 -5.48 4.31
C HIS A 36 -4.08 -4.63 3.50
N LEU A 37 -2.93 -4.26 4.05
CA LEU A 37 -1.91 -3.51 3.31
C LEU A 37 -1.42 -4.28 2.07
N PHE A 38 -1.25 -5.60 2.19
CA PHE A 38 -0.96 -6.50 1.07
C PHE A 38 -2.03 -6.37 -0.01
N TYR A 39 -3.31 -6.52 0.33
CA TYR A 39 -4.38 -6.45 -0.66
C TYR A 39 -4.58 -5.06 -1.27
N GLY A 40 -4.32 -4.00 -0.49
CA GLY A 40 -4.28 -2.62 -0.99
C GLY A 40 -3.31 -2.48 -2.16
N VAL A 41 -2.06 -2.93 -1.95
CA VAL A 41 -1.03 -2.93 -3.01
C VAL A 41 -1.34 -3.95 -4.11
N TYR A 42 -1.83 -5.14 -3.76
CA TYR A 42 -2.16 -6.22 -4.69
C TYR A 42 -3.14 -5.76 -5.77
N TYR A 43 -4.25 -5.14 -5.36
CA TYR A 43 -5.27 -4.65 -6.29
C TYR A 43 -4.86 -3.36 -6.99
N ALA A 44 -4.05 -2.50 -6.34
CA ALA A 44 -3.61 -1.24 -6.94
C ALA A 44 -2.44 -1.37 -7.92
N SER A 45 -1.60 -2.41 -7.77
CA SER A 45 -0.40 -2.61 -8.61
C SER A 45 -0.68 -3.30 -9.94
N ARG A 46 -1.94 -3.71 -10.19
CA ARG A 46 -2.32 -4.49 -11.37
C ARG A 46 -3.30 -3.75 -12.26
N PRO A 47 -3.22 -3.90 -13.59
CA PRO A 47 -4.28 -3.45 -14.47
C PRO A 47 -5.60 -4.22 -14.20
N PRO A 48 -6.79 -3.62 -14.43
CA PRO A 48 -8.07 -4.29 -14.23
C PRO A 48 -8.19 -5.62 -14.99
N MET A 49 -7.65 -5.70 -16.21
CA MET A 49 -7.66 -6.93 -17.01
C MET A 49 -6.88 -8.10 -16.37
N PHE A 50 -5.99 -7.82 -15.41
CA PHE A 50 -5.20 -8.80 -14.67
C PHE A 50 -5.59 -8.89 -13.18
N GLY A 51 -6.84 -8.55 -12.87
CA GLY A 51 -7.39 -8.67 -11.51
C GLY A 51 -7.09 -7.48 -10.60
N GLY A 52 -6.62 -6.35 -11.13
CA GLY A 52 -6.57 -5.09 -10.38
C GLY A 52 -7.95 -4.53 -10.10
N SER A 53 -8.10 -3.82 -8.98
CA SER A 53 -9.36 -3.15 -8.62
C SER A 53 -9.10 -1.96 -7.70
N PRO A 54 -9.14 -0.72 -8.22
CA PRO A 54 -8.93 0.48 -7.40
C PRO A 54 -9.91 0.57 -6.21
N ASN A 55 -11.15 0.13 -6.39
CA ASN A 55 -12.16 0.14 -5.34
C ASN A 55 -11.84 -0.85 -4.21
N GLU A 56 -11.39 -2.06 -4.54
CA GLU A 56 -10.97 -3.03 -3.50
C GLU A 56 -9.66 -2.59 -2.84
N ALA A 57 -8.72 -2.07 -3.62
CA ALA A 57 -7.48 -1.50 -3.08
C ALA A 57 -7.77 -0.42 -2.03
N LYS A 58 -8.65 0.53 -2.36
CA LYS A 58 -9.05 1.61 -1.45
C LYS A 58 -9.63 1.07 -0.14
N LYS A 59 -10.59 0.15 -0.20
CA LYS A 59 -11.16 -0.49 0.99
C LYS A 59 -10.07 -1.12 1.87
N HIS A 60 -9.12 -1.82 1.25
CA HIS A 60 -8.03 -2.45 1.98
C HIS A 60 -7.03 -1.44 2.58
N PHE A 61 -6.70 -0.34 1.90
CA PHE A 61 -5.92 0.73 2.50
C PHE A 61 -6.64 1.38 3.70
N GLU A 62 -7.96 1.63 3.57
CA GLU A 62 -8.78 2.17 4.66
C GLU A 62 -8.81 1.23 5.87
N GLU A 63 -9.01 -0.07 5.67
CA GLU A 63 -8.97 -1.06 6.76
C GLU A 63 -7.58 -1.15 7.41
N ALA A 64 -6.50 -1.16 6.62
CA ALA A 64 -5.13 -1.16 7.15
C ALA A 64 -4.85 0.09 8.00
N ALA A 65 -5.32 1.26 7.57
CA ALA A 65 -5.21 2.50 8.33
C ALA A 65 -5.98 2.42 9.66
N LYS A 66 -7.20 1.87 9.65
CA LYS A 66 -8.04 1.71 10.87
C LYS A 66 -7.36 0.86 11.93
N VAL A 67 -6.68 -0.24 11.57
CA VAL A 67 -6.02 -1.14 12.54
C VAL A 67 -5.06 -0.40 13.48
N THR A 68 -4.38 0.63 12.97
CA THR A 68 -3.42 1.41 13.76
C THR A 68 -3.92 2.80 14.16
N ASN A 69 -5.20 3.11 13.91
CA ASN A 69 -5.76 4.46 14.03
C ASN A 69 -4.94 5.50 13.24
N GLY A 70 -4.51 5.13 12.03
CA GLY A 70 -3.72 5.98 11.14
C GLY A 70 -2.26 6.20 11.55
N ARG A 71 -1.73 5.43 12.50
CA ARG A 71 -0.35 5.60 13.00
C ARG A 71 0.71 4.85 12.18
N SER A 72 0.30 3.91 11.32
CA SER A 72 1.18 3.27 10.34
C SER A 72 1.27 4.11 9.07
N LEU A 73 2.32 4.93 8.96
CA LEU A 73 2.51 5.85 7.84
C LEU A 73 2.81 5.13 6.51
N MET A 74 3.29 3.89 6.58
CA MET A 74 3.54 3.08 5.39
C MET A 74 2.25 2.80 4.60
N VAL A 75 1.08 2.76 5.27
CA VAL A 75 -0.21 2.59 4.59
C VAL A 75 -0.43 3.71 3.58
N TYR A 76 -0.31 4.96 4.02
CA TYR A 76 -0.50 6.14 3.17
C TYR A 76 0.61 6.28 2.12
N ALA A 77 1.86 5.95 2.45
CA ALA A 77 2.96 6.00 1.49
C ALA A 77 2.73 5.04 0.31
N LEU A 78 2.18 3.85 0.58
CA LEU A 78 1.87 2.86 -0.45
C LEU A 78 0.56 3.19 -1.19
N GLU A 79 -0.43 3.78 -0.52
CA GLU A 79 -1.63 4.29 -1.17
C GLU A 79 -1.29 5.39 -2.20
N ALA A 80 -0.41 6.34 -1.83
CA ALA A 80 0.13 7.34 -2.75
C ALA A 80 0.87 6.70 -3.94
N GLN A 81 1.68 5.68 -3.67
CA GLN A 81 2.49 5.09 -4.73
C GLN A 81 1.68 4.26 -5.72
N PHE A 82 0.70 3.51 -5.22
CA PHE A 82 0.02 2.50 -6.03
C PHE A 82 -1.37 2.96 -6.44
N LEU A 83 -2.22 3.35 -5.50
CA LEU A 83 -3.62 3.64 -5.81
C LEU A 83 -3.76 4.95 -6.59
N SER A 84 -3.20 6.06 -6.10
CA SER A 84 -3.34 7.34 -6.81
C SER A 84 -2.66 7.35 -8.17
N VAL A 85 -1.55 6.62 -8.34
CA VAL A 85 -0.89 6.49 -9.65
C VAL A 85 -1.73 5.64 -10.59
N GLN A 86 -2.28 4.51 -10.12
CA GLN A 86 -3.16 3.66 -10.93
C GLN A 86 -4.42 4.40 -11.39
N THR A 87 -4.96 5.30 -10.55
CA THR A 87 -6.17 6.07 -10.87
C THR A 87 -5.89 7.44 -11.48
N MET A 88 -4.63 7.82 -11.70
CA MET A 88 -4.20 9.16 -12.12
C MET A 88 -4.78 10.29 -11.24
N ASP A 89 -5.00 10.01 -9.95
CA ASP A 89 -5.59 10.95 -8.99
C ASP A 89 -4.48 11.71 -8.24
N GLN A 90 -4.08 12.85 -8.79
CA GLN A 90 -3.08 13.72 -8.17
C GLN A 90 -3.53 14.28 -6.81
N SER A 91 -4.84 14.47 -6.61
CA SER A 91 -5.35 15.01 -5.34
C SER A 91 -5.20 13.99 -4.21
N LEU A 92 -5.52 12.72 -4.49
CA LEU A 92 -5.29 11.62 -3.56
C LEU A 92 -3.79 11.45 -3.25
N PHE A 93 -2.93 11.57 -4.27
CA PHE A 93 -1.48 11.51 -4.09
C PHE A 93 -1.02 12.58 -3.08
N ASP A 94 -1.35 13.85 -3.34
CA ASP A 94 -0.95 14.96 -2.46
C ASP A 94 -1.51 14.82 -1.05
N GLU A 95 -2.75 14.34 -0.89
CA GLU A 95 -3.35 14.05 0.42
C GLU A 95 -2.53 13.01 1.19
N MET A 96 -2.18 11.89 0.55
CA MET A 96 -1.43 10.81 1.19
C MET A 96 0.00 11.23 1.55
N ILE A 97 0.69 11.95 0.66
CA ILE A 97 2.01 12.53 0.94
C ILE A 97 1.93 13.48 2.14
N SER A 98 0.87 14.30 2.22
CA SER A 98 0.63 15.20 3.34
C SER A 98 0.41 14.45 4.65
N LYS A 99 -0.41 13.39 4.66
CA LYS A 99 -0.62 12.53 5.84
C LYS A 99 0.68 11.94 6.37
N VAL A 100 1.54 11.42 5.48
CA VAL A 100 2.85 10.88 5.88
C VAL A 100 3.76 11.96 6.45
N ASN A 101 3.81 13.14 5.83
CA ASN A 101 4.66 14.24 6.29
C ASN A 101 4.24 14.78 7.66
N GLN A 102 2.94 14.89 7.92
CA GLN A 102 2.39 15.37 9.20
C GLN A 102 2.41 14.29 10.29
N GLY A 103 2.46 13.01 9.92
CA GLY A 103 2.47 11.89 10.84
C GLY A 103 3.69 11.87 11.77
N ASN A 104 3.46 11.52 13.04
CA ASN A 104 4.52 11.32 14.04
C ASN A 104 5.08 9.89 13.96
N ILE A 105 6.38 9.75 13.67
CA ILE A 105 7.03 8.44 13.57
C ILE A 105 7.04 7.66 14.89
N ASP A 106 6.96 8.36 16.02
CA ASP A 106 7.00 7.78 17.37
C ASP A 106 5.60 7.40 17.90
N ALA A 107 4.52 7.70 17.15
CA ALA A 107 3.16 7.40 17.59
C ALA A 107 2.84 5.89 17.67
N LEU A 108 3.65 5.07 16.99
CA LEU A 108 3.62 3.61 17.02
C LEU A 108 5.07 3.09 17.14
N PRO A 109 5.63 3.02 18.37
CA PRO A 109 7.05 2.74 18.59
C PRO A 109 7.54 1.45 17.92
N GLU A 110 6.71 0.40 17.89
CA GLU A 110 6.99 -0.88 17.24
C GLU A 110 7.14 -0.77 15.72
N GLN A 111 6.59 0.28 15.11
CA GLN A 111 6.67 0.59 13.69
C GLN A 111 7.49 1.85 13.40
N ARG A 112 8.27 2.36 14.37
CA ARG A 112 9.04 3.60 14.20
C ARG A 112 9.95 3.58 12.96
N LEU A 113 10.67 2.47 12.75
CA LEU A 113 11.52 2.30 11.57
C LEU A 113 10.70 2.34 10.28
N ALA A 114 9.60 1.59 10.22
CA ALA A 114 8.72 1.57 9.05
C ALA A 114 8.12 2.96 8.77
N ASN A 115 7.75 3.70 9.81
CA ASN A 115 7.25 5.07 9.69
C ASN A 115 8.32 6.06 9.20
N ALA A 116 9.57 5.91 9.65
CA ALA A 116 10.69 6.70 9.13
C ALA A 116 10.94 6.39 7.64
N LEU A 117 10.92 5.11 7.26
CA LEU A 117 11.05 4.70 5.86
C LEU A 117 9.88 5.20 4.99
N ALA A 118 8.66 5.26 5.53
CA ALA A 118 7.53 5.84 4.82
C ALA A 118 7.77 7.31 4.46
N LYS A 119 8.36 8.10 5.36
CA LYS A 119 8.73 9.51 5.10
C LYS A 119 9.77 9.64 3.98
N GLU A 120 10.83 8.83 4.01
CA GLU A 120 11.83 8.81 2.93
C GLU A 120 11.20 8.40 1.59
N ARG A 121 10.27 7.44 1.62
CA ARG A 121 9.56 6.98 0.42
C ARG A 121 8.70 8.08 -0.20
N VAL A 122 7.92 8.80 0.59
CA VAL A 122 7.07 9.89 0.06
C VAL A 122 7.89 11.09 -0.42
N LYS A 123 9.06 11.35 0.18
CA LYS A 123 10.01 12.33 -0.32
C LYS A 123 10.46 11.96 -1.74
N PHE A 124 10.90 10.71 -1.92
CA PHE A 124 11.29 10.22 -3.25
C PHE A 124 10.12 10.27 -4.24
N LEU A 125 8.90 9.87 -3.85
CA LEU A 125 7.73 9.92 -4.72
C LEU A 125 7.43 11.36 -5.17
N LYS A 126 7.50 12.32 -4.26
CA LYS A 126 7.26 13.74 -4.56
C LYS A 126 8.32 14.31 -5.50
N ASP A 127 9.59 14.00 -5.26
CA ASP A 127 10.70 14.43 -6.13
C ASP A 127 10.57 13.89 -7.56
N ASN A 128 9.86 12.77 -7.73
CA ASN A 128 9.64 12.09 -9.01
C ASN A 128 8.18 12.19 -9.50
N GLN A 129 7.35 13.07 -8.95
CA GLN A 129 5.91 13.13 -9.21
C GLN A 129 5.58 13.21 -10.72
N GLN A 130 6.36 13.98 -11.48
CA GLN A 130 6.19 14.15 -12.92
C GLN A 130 6.27 12.82 -13.68
N HIS A 131 7.07 11.85 -13.22
CA HIS A 131 7.17 10.55 -13.89
C HIS A 131 5.91 9.69 -13.73
N TYR A 132 5.04 10.00 -12.76
CA TYR A 132 3.84 9.23 -12.48
C TYR A 132 2.58 9.81 -13.11
N PHE A 133 2.54 11.13 -13.37
CA PHE A 133 1.32 11.84 -13.79
C PHE A 133 1.43 12.65 -15.09
N ASN A 134 2.57 12.54 -15.80
CA ASN A 134 2.74 13.14 -17.12
C ASN A 134 2.17 12.29 -18.25
#